data_AF-A0A7C5GYE8-F1
#
_entry.id   AF-A0A7C5GYE8-F1
#
_cell.length_a   1.000
_cell.length_b   1.000
_cell.length_c   1.000
_cell.angle_alpha   90.00
_cell.angle_beta   90.00
_cell.angle_gamma   90.00
#
_symmetry.space_group_name_H-M   'P 1'
#
loop_
_entity.id
_entity.type
_entity.pdbx_description
1 polymer ?
#
loop_
_entity_poly.entity_id
_entity_poly.type
_entity_poly.pdbx_seq_one_letter_code
_entity_poly.pdbx_strand_id
1 'polypeptide(L)'
;MSTQVLAGSRLFVERKMIETKGNFEFIGNSAFVCQSGCSNNAHNYAQMIYADIDGDSSTFNSSMAHLTLPNNATVEWAGLYWGGTVNVSTSVWSGLINAPDGSQRNRIKLKTPQNNQYIEINATVSDTISGSPTTGWQAYQAFADVTDVVRNSGAGDYTLADLQVDYGGGNESTSFTGPFGGWNLIVVYSDDNEKLRRINVWDGYDFIYFSSANKSFPINHIRTPLSGTFEAEVAFSCYDGERVNLNGGGYNGDFVAINQASNTLSNNLNNADNVCNGTISKHGVNMT
;
A
#
# COMPACT_ATOMS: atom_id res chain seq x y z
N MET A 1 17.99 -1.15 16.15
CA MET A 1 18.77 -0.56 15.05
C MET A 1 17.92 -0.66 13.80
N SER A 2 17.35 0.45 13.32
CA SER A 2 16.67 0.48 12.03
C SER A 2 17.74 0.43 10.93
N THR A 3 17.68 -0.57 10.06
CA THR A 3 18.46 -0.54 8.81
C THR A 3 17.79 0.47 7.88
N GLN A 4 18.25 1.72 7.95
CA GLN A 4 17.91 2.74 6.97
C GLN A 4 18.66 2.41 5.68
N VAL A 5 17.96 1.96 4.64
CA VAL A 5 18.59 1.80 3.32
C VAL A 5 18.68 3.19 2.72
N LEU A 6 19.91 3.68 2.57
CA LEU A 6 20.22 4.93 1.87
C LEU A 6 19.80 4.82 0.40
N ALA A 7 18.96 5.77 -0.04
CA ALA A 7 18.58 6.11 -1.41
C ALA A 7 18.64 4.98 -2.46
N GLY A 8 17.48 4.39 -2.78
CA GLY A 8 17.34 3.49 -3.92
C GLY A 8 16.28 2.41 -3.72
N SER A 9 16.02 1.66 -4.79
CA SER A 9 15.10 0.53 -4.77
C SER A 9 15.62 -0.59 -3.86
N ARG A 10 14.74 -1.20 -3.08
CA ARG A 10 15.00 -2.44 -2.35
C ARG A 10 14.42 -3.62 -3.11
N LEU A 11 15.26 -4.61 -3.39
CA LEU A 11 14.84 -5.85 -4.02
C LEU A 11 13.75 -6.55 -3.18
N PHE A 12 12.79 -7.15 -3.88
CA PHE A 12 11.79 -7.99 -3.24
C PHE A 12 12.43 -9.26 -2.68
N VAL A 13 12.25 -9.48 -1.37
CA VAL A 13 12.76 -10.65 -0.64
C VAL A 13 11.65 -11.27 0.19
N GLU A 14 11.80 -12.56 0.54
CA GLU A 14 10.85 -13.22 1.42
C GLU A 14 10.95 -12.63 2.83
N ARG A 15 9.86 -12.04 3.30
CA ARG A 15 9.73 -11.51 4.66
C ARG A 15 9.21 -12.55 5.62
N LYS A 16 8.21 -13.32 5.18
CA LYS A 16 7.54 -14.30 6.04
C LYS A 16 7.10 -15.50 5.22
N MET A 17 7.20 -16.67 5.82
CA MET A 17 6.62 -17.92 5.33
C MET A 17 5.97 -18.62 6.51
N ILE A 18 4.72 -19.04 6.33
CA ILE A 18 3.90 -19.71 7.34
C ILE A 18 3.16 -20.86 6.66
N GLU A 19 3.27 -22.07 7.22
CA GLU A 19 2.41 -23.20 6.88
C GLU A 19 1.36 -23.35 7.98
N THR A 20 0.09 -23.13 7.65
CA THR A 20 -0.98 -23.07 8.64
C THR A 20 -2.33 -23.48 8.07
N LYS A 21 -3.22 -23.97 8.93
CA LYS A 21 -4.64 -24.14 8.58
C LYS A 21 -5.29 -22.77 8.72
N GLY A 22 -5.34 -22.02 7.64
CA GLY A 22 -5.64 -20.61 7.72
C GLY A 22 -5.50 -19.91 6.38
N ASN A 23 -5.74 -18.60 6.37
CA ASN A 23 -5.55 -17.76 5.19
C ASN A 23 -4.90 -16.42 5.60
N PHE A 24 -4.87 -15.48 4.66
CA PHE A 24 -4.45 -14.12 4.93
C PHE A 24 -5.56 -13.12 4.62
N GLU A 25 -5.47 -11.96 5.26
CA GLU A 25 -6.23 -10.76 4.94
C GLU A 25 -5.27 -9.65 4.54
N PHE A 26 -5.68 -8.86 3.56
CA PHE A 26 -4.93 -7.70 3.07
C PHE A 26 -5.92 -6.53 3.01
N ILE A 27 -5.78 -5.62 3.95
CA ILE A 27 -6.62 -4.41 4.04
C ILE A 27 -5.73 -3.17 3.96
N GLY A 28 -6.31 -2.02 3.66
CA GLY A 28 -5.57 -0.78 3.58
C GLY A 28 -6.47 0.39 3.21
N ASN A 29 -5.95 1.60 3.30
CA ASN A 29 -6.65 2.79 2.85
C ASN A 29 -5.67 3.89 2.40
N SER A 30 -6.18 4.83 1.61
CA SER A 30 -5.45 6.05 1.22
C SER A 30 -5.38 7.04 2.38
N ALA A 31 -4.37 7.91 2.36
CA ALA A 31 -4.33 9.09 3.24
C ALA A 31 -5.04 10.31 2.66
N PHE A 32 -5.65 10.18 1.48
CA PHE A 32 -6.21 11.30 0.75
C PHE A 32 -7.69 11.13 0.44
N VAL A 33 -8.36 12.27 0.35
CA VAL A 33 -9.62 12.45 -0.35
C VAL A 33 -9.43 13.48 -1.45
N CYS A 34 -10.19 13.34 -2.54
CA CYS A 34 -10.16 14.31 -3.62
C CYS A 34 -11.01 15.53 -3.26
N GLN A 35 -10.42 16.73 -3.32
CA GLN A 35 -11.11 18.00 -3.08
C GLN A 35 -11.70 18.60 -4.36
N SER A 36 -10.93 18.58 -5.46
CA SER A 36 -11.35 19.12 -6.76
C SER A 36 -10.60 18.43 -7.91
N GLY A 37 -11.10 18.52 -9.14
CA GLY A 37 -10.48 17.86 -10.30
C GLY A 37 -10.69 16.33 -10.37
N CYS A 38 -11.62 15.78 -9.58
CA CYS A 38 -11.82 14.34 -9.43
C CYS A 38 -12.48 13.65 -10.64
N SER A 39 -12.95 14.42 -11.63
CA SER A 39 -13.85 13.95 -12.69
C SER A 39 -13.29 12.84 -13.57
N ASN A 40 -11.99 12.56 -13.49
CA ASN A 40 -11.31 11.57 -14.30
C ASN A 40 -10.52 10.54 -13.48
N ASN A 41 -10.76 10.28 -12.18
CA ASN A 41 -10.02 9.24 -11.42
C ASN A 41 -8.47 9.24 -11.63
N ALA A 42 -7.91 10.41 -11.92
CA ALA A 42 -6.52 10.62 -12.27
C ALA A 42 -5.99 11.58 -11.22
N HIS A 43 -5.49 11.00 -10.14
CA HIS A 43 -5.13 11.75 -8.94
C HIS A 43 -4.01 12.77 -9.21
N ASN A 44 -3.19 12.55 -10.25
CA ASN A 44 -2.18 13.50 -10.74
C ASN A 44 -2.76 14.87 -11.07
N TYR A 45 -4.01 14.94 -11.52
CA TYR A 45 -4.66 16.19 -11.95
C TYR A 45 -5.69 16.68 -10.95
N ALA A 46 -5.88 15.92 -9.87
CA ALA A 46 -6.78 16.28 -8.80
C ALA A 46 -6.05 17.08 -7.72
N GLN A 47 -6.80 17.94 -7.04
CA GLN A 47 -6.38 18.49 -5.78
C GLN A 47 -6.70 17.48 -4.68
N MET A 48 -5.67 16.85 -4.13
CA MET A 48 -5.80 15.88 -3.06
C MET A 48 -5.54 16.55 -1.71
N ILE A 49 -6.42 16.30 -0.75
CA ILE A 49 -6.26 16.76 0.64
C ILE A 49 -6.25 15.56 1.56
N TYR A 50 -5.79 15.76 2.79
CA TYR A 50 -5.82 14.69 3.79
C TYR A 50 -7.23 14.20 4.05
N ALA A 51 -7.38 12.88 4.06
CA ALA A 51 -8.50 12.24 4.71
C ALA A 51 -8.39 12.49 6.22
N ASP A 52 -9.50 12.87 6.85
CA ASP A 52 -9.63 12.96 8.30
C ASP A 52 -11.01 12.41 8.65
N ILE A 53 -11.04 11.15 9.08
CA ILE A 53 -12.28 10.41 9.34
C ILE A 53 -12.70 10.42 10.80
N ASP A 54 -11.87 10.97 11.70
CA ASP A 54 -12.10 10.93 13.14
C ASP A 54 -12.16 12.31 13.80
N GLY A 55 -11.77 13.38 13.12
CA GLY A 55 -11.90 14.76 13.60
C GLY A 55 -11.08 15.04 14.86
N ASP A 56 -10.08 14.21 15.15
CA ASP A 56 -9.20 14.38 16.30
C ASP A 56 -8.19 15.48 15.99
N SER A 57 -8.31 16.63 16.67
CA SER A 57 -7.38 17.77 16.48
C SER A 57 -5.90 17.46 16.81
N SER A 58 -5.62 16.31 17.43
CA SER A 58 -4.25 15.85 17.69
C SER A 58 -3.63 15.06 16.53
N THR A 59 -4.40 14.78 15.47
CA THR A 59 -3.95 14.18 14.22
C THR A 59 -4.14 15.15 13.06
N PHE A 60 -3.35 15.01 11.99
CA PHE A 60 -3.49 15.85 10.78
C PHE A 60 -4.08 15.11 9.58
N ASN A 61 -4.09 13.78 9.63
CA ASN A 61 -4.84 12.92 8.71
C ASN A 61 -5.22 11.63 9.43
N SER A 62 -6.29 10.98 8.97
CA SER A 62 -6.72 9.67 9.43
C SER A 62 -7.55 8.95 8.37
N SER A 63 -7.32 7.64 8.23
CA SER A 63 -8.15 6.75 7.40
C SER A 63 -8.27 5.36 8.03
N MET A 64 -9.33 4.64 7.70
CA MET A 64 -9.70 3.39 8.37
C MET A 64 -9.87 2.25 7.37
N ALA A 65 -9.45 1.05 7.76
CA ALA A 65 -9.82 -0.19 7.08
C ALA A 65 -10.37 -1.21 8.08
N HIS A 66 -11.40 -1.93 7.67
CA HIS A 66 -12.05 -2.95 8.49
C HIS A 66 -11.39 -4.32 8.26
N LEU A 67 -10.85 -4.92 9.32
CA LEU A 67 -10.32 -6.28 9.31
C LEU A 67 -11.43 -7.26 9.68
N THR A 68 -11.77 -8.18 8.77
CA THR A 68 -12.63 -9.33 9.07
C THR A 68 -11.77 -10.57 9.26
N LEU A 69 -12.01 -11.33 10.33
CA LEU A 69 -11.40 -12.64 10.53
C LEU A 69 -12.50 -13.66 10.84
N PRO A 70 -12.29 -14.96 10.52
CA PRO A 70 -13.17 -16.02 11.00
C PRO A 70 -13.29 -16.02 12.53
N ASN A 71 -14.43 -16.50 13.03
CA ASN A 71 -14.65 -16.63 14.47
C ASN A 71 -13.62 -17.59 15.08
N ASN A 72 -12.94 -17.15 16.15
CA ASN A 72 -11.86 -17.88 16.82
C ASN A 72 -10.57 -18.02 16.00
N ALA A 73 -10.41 -17.28 14.90
CA ALA A 73 -9.14 -17.22 14.20
C ALA A 73 -8.03 -16.66 15.11
N THR A 74 -6.83 -17.23 15.00
CA THR A 74 -5.64 -16.76 15.72
C THR A 74 -4.71 -16.05 14.76
N VAL A 75 -4.35 -14.79 15.07
CA VAL A 75 -3.36 -14.05 14.29
C VAL A 75 -1.96 -14.65 14.51
N GLU A 76 -1.35 -15.14 13.44
CA GLU A 76 0.00 -15.73 13.48
C GLU A 76 1.07 -14.70 13.09
N TRP A 77 0.73 -13.77 12.21
CA TRP A 77 1.60 -12.66 11.81
C TRP A 77 0.80 -11.47 11.30
N ALA A 78 1.27 -10.25 11.57
CA ALA A 78 0.74 -9.05 10.96
C ALA A 78 1.83 -8.03 10.60
N GLY A 79 1.82 -7.57 9.37
CA GLY A 79 2.75 -6.57 8.85
C GLY A 79 2.02 -5.30 8.42
N LEU A 80 2.41 -4.17 8.99
CA LEU A 80 1.88 -2.85 8.62
C LEU A 80 2.89 -2.15 7.71
N TYR A 81 2.42 -1.71 6.55
CA TYR A 81 3.17 -0.94 5.55
C TYR A 81 2.50 0.41 5.37
N TRP A 82 3.30 1.46 5.20
CA TRP A 82 2.81 2.78 4.85
C TRP A 82 3.82 3.54 4.01
N GLY A 83 3.36 4.50 3.23
CA GLY A 83 4.24 5.20 2.32
C GLY A 83 3.53 6.18 1.42
N GLY A 84 4.31 6.87 0.62
CA GLY A 84 3.83 7.88 -0.32
C GLY A 84 4.91 8.86 -0.74
N THR A 85 4.53 9.89 -1.48
CA THR A 85 5.37 11.05 -1.78
C THR A 85 5.73 11.81 -0.50
N VAL A 86 6.99 12.21 -0.33
CA VAL A 86 7.43 12.98 0.85
C VAL A 86 8.62 13.88 0.55
N ASN A 87 8.60 15.12 1.04
CA ASN A 87 9.66 16.12 0.84
C ASN A 87 9.96 16.40 -0.65
N VAL A 88 8.94 16.43 -1.51
CA VAL A 88 9.09 16.92 -2.89
C VAL A 88 9.54 18.37 -2.92
N SER A 89 10.36 18.72 -3.91
CA SER A 89 10.79 20.10 -4.17
C SER A 89 9.63 20.92 -4.73
N THR A 90 9.00 21.74 -3.90
CA THR A 90 7.85 22.57 -4.28
C THR A 90 8.19 23.67 -5.30
N SER A 91 9.48 24.00 -5.48
CA SER A 91 9.94 24.88 -6.56
C SER A 91 9.97 24.19 -7.93
N VAL A 92 10.07 22.85 -7.95
CA VAL A 92 10.02 22.04 -9.18
C VAL A 92 8.59 21.56 -9.44
N TRP A 93 7.91 21.16 -8.37
CA TRP A 93 6.58 20.57 -8.38
C TRP A 93 5.55 21.53 -7.78
N SER A 94 5.27 22.62 -8.49
CA SER A 94 4.37 23.65 -7.98
C SER A 94 2.97 23.08 -7.71
N GLY A 95 2.34 23.47 -6.59
CA GLY A 95 1.01 22.99 -6.20
C GLY A 95 1.03 21.82 -5.21
N LEU A 96 2.15 21.09 -5.08
CA LEU A 96 2.34 20.17 -3.95
C LEU A 96 2.73 20.95 -2.69
N ILE A 97 2.26 20.45 -1.55
CA ILE A 97 2.56 20.96 -0.22
C ILE A 97 3.21 19.82 0.55
N ASN A 98 4.32 20.12 1.22
CA ASN A 98 5.04 19.09 1.96
C ASN A 98 4.25 18.58 3.17
N ALA A 99 4.47 17.31 3.51
CA ALA A 99 4.02 16.74 4.77
C ALA A 99 4.43 17.62 5.97
N PRO A 100 3.65 17.64 7.08
CA PRO A 100 3.97 18.47 8.25
C PRO A 100 5.39 18.28 8.79
N ASP A 101 5.88 17.05 8.83
CA ASP A 101 7.26 16.73 9.17
C ASP A 101 7.69 15.41 8.49
N GLY A 102 8.18 15.54 7.25
CA GLY A 102 8.68 14.39 6.47
C GLY A 102 9.89 13.68 7.09
N SER A 103 10.53 14.23 8.13
CA SER A 103 11.56 13.52 8.90
C SER A 103 10.96 12.43 9.80
N GLN A 104 9.67 12.53 10.14
CA GLN A 104 8.93 11.60 10.99
C GLN A 104 8.18 10.52 10.22
N ARG A 105 8.47 10.36 8.93
CA ARG A 105 7.82 9.37 8.06
C ARG A 105 7.97 7.91 8.51
N ASN A 106 8.89 7.63 9.42
CA ASN A 106 9.06 6.33 10.05
C ASN A 106 8.14 6.10 11.27
N ARG A 107 7.20 7.02 11.55
CA ARG A 107 6.24 6.92 12.66
C ARG A 107 4.83 7.20 12.17
N ILE A 108 3.87 6.46 12.70
CA ILE A 108 2.43 6.69 12.52
C ILE A 108 1.72 6.48 13.85
N LYS A 109 0.46 6.89 13.91
CA LYS A 109 -0.46 6.55 14.99
C LYS A 109 -1.45 5.48 14.52
N LEU A 110 -1.70 4.47 15.33
CA LEU A 110 -2.68 3.41 15.04
C LEU A 110 -3.69 3.31 16.19
N LYS A 111 -4.97 3.36 15.85
CA LYS A 111 -6.10 3.06 16.75
C LYS A 111 -6.66 1.70 16.33
N THR A 112 -6.93 0.83 17.31
CA THR A 112 -7.32 -0.57 17.05
C THR A 112 -8.75 -0.84 17.51
N PRO A 113 -9.39 -1.94 17.10
CA PRO A 113 -10.79 -2.21 17.42
C PRO A 113 -11.13 -2.22 18.92
N GLN A 114 -10.15 -2.57 19.76
CA GLN A 114 -10.31 -2.70 21.21
C GLN A 114 -9.75 -1.50 21.98
N ASN A 115 -9.15 -0.53 21.28
CA ASN A 115 -8.52 0.63 21.90
C ASN A 115 -8.93 1.91 21.18
N ASN A 116 -9.71 2.74 21.87
CA ASN A 116 -10.14 4.05 21.37
C ASN A 116 -9.05 5.13 21.44
N GLN A 117 -7.84 4.79 21.88
CA GLN A 117 -6.69 5.69 21.91
C GLN A 117 -5.66 5.27 20.87
N TYR A 118 -5.02 6.27 20.26
CA TYR A 118 -3.91 6.04 19.36
C TYR A 118 -2.67 5.53 20.11
N ILE A 119 -2.03 4.52 19.54
CA ILE A 119 -0.67 4.09 19.91
C ILE A 119 0.30 4.50 18.80
N GLU A 120 1.53 4.88 19.17
CA GLU A 120 2.57 5.16 18.18
C GLU A 120 3.16 3.84 17.67
N ILE A 121 3.26 3.71 16.35
CA ILE A 121 3.97 2.62 15.69
C ILE A 121 5.22 3.19 15.02
N ASN A 122 6.36 2.58 15.31
CA ASN A 122 7.66 2.93 14.73
C ASN A 122 8.07 1.89 13.69
N ALA A 123 8.53 2.36 12.53
CA ALA A 123 9.03 1.48 11.48
C ALA A 123 10.32 0.76 11.89
N THR A 124 10.42 -0.51 11.55
CA THR A 124 11.67 -1.29 11.65
C THR A 124 12.48 -1.24 10.35
N VAL A 125 11.81 -1.02 9.23
CA VAL A 125 12.40 -0.82 7.89
C VAL A 125 11.81 0.44 7.28
N SER A 126 12.65 1.27 6.66
CA SER A 126 12.23 2.43 5.88
C SER A 126 13.10 2.54 4.64
N ASP A 127 12.44 2.49 3.48
CA ASP A 127 13.01 2.61 2.16
C ASP A 127 12.67 4.00 1.60
N THR A 128 13.59 4.64 0.87
CA THR A 128 13.35 5.95 0.25
C THR A 128 13.97 5.97 -1.14
N ILE A 129 13.20 6.39 -2.13
CA ILE A 129 13.67 6.67 -3.49
C ILE A 129 13.62 8.18 -3.67
N SER A 130 14.74 8.78 -4.06
CA SER A 130 14.89 10.23 -4.16
C SER A 130 15.64 10.60 -5.43
N GLY A 131 15.21 11.66 -6.12
CA GLY A 131 15.87 12.21 -7.30
C GLY A 131 15.77 11.36 -8.57
N SER A 132 14.97 10.30 -8.57
CA SER A 132 14.67 9.45 -9.72
C SER A 132 13.18 9.17 -9.73
N PRO A 133 12.49 9.25 -10.89
CA PRO A 133 13.04 9.50 -12.23
C PRO A 133 13.27 11.00 -12.51
N THR A 134 12.85 11.88 -11.61
CA THR A 134 12.94 13.34 -11.79
C THR A 134 13.54 14.01 -10.56
N THR A 135 14.38 15.02 -10.77
CA THR A 135 15.00 15.82 -9.70
C THR A 135 13.97 16.41 -8.75
N GLY A 136 14.26 16.35 -7.45
CA GLY A 136 13.38 16.91 -6.42
C GLY A 136 12.12 16.09 -6.16
N TRP A 137 11.95 14.92 -6.77
CA TRP A 137 10.95 13.95 -6.39
C TRP A 137 11.49 13.02 -5.29
N GLN A 138 10.64 12.65 -4.34
CA GLN A 138 10.99 11.66 -3.33
C GLN A 138 9.74 10.93 -2.85
N ALA A 139 9.87 9.62 -2.67
CA ALA A 139 8.86 8.76 -2.10
C ALA A 139 9.49 7.75 -1.13
N TYR A 140 8.68 7.23 -0.23
CA TYR A 140 9.13 6.24 0.76
C TYR A 140 8.11 5.14 0.97
N GLN A 141 8.61 4.04 1.54
CA GLN A 141 7.82 3.01 2.19
C GLN A 141 8.45 2.71 3.55
N ALA A 142 7.61 2.46 4.53
CA ALA A 142 7.99 2.03 5.86
C ALA A 142 7.19 0.79 6.25
N PHE A 143 7.78 0.00 7.13
CA PHE A 143 7.21 -1.26 7.61
C PHE A 143 7.41 -1.41 9.11
N ALA A 144 6.40 -1.95 9.79
CA ALA A 144 6.49 -2.47 11.15
C ALA A 144 5.81 -3.85 11.25
N ASP A 145 6.42 -4.74 12.05
CA ASP A 145 5.73 -5.96 12.49
C ASP A 145 4.81 -5.55 13.65
N VAL A 146 3.51 -5.68 13.44
CA VAL A 146 2.45 -5.31 14.40
C VAL A 146 1.69 -6.54 14.88
N THR A 147 2.30 -7.71 14.77
CA THR A 147 1.68 -9.00 15.08
C THR A 147 1.01 -9.02 16.46
N ASP A 148 1.69 -8.55 17.50
CA ASP A 148 1.15 -8.56 18.86
C ASP A 148 0.02 -7.54 19.06
N VAL A 149 0.10 -6.39 18.38
CA VAL A 149 -0.96 -5.36 18.40
C VAL A 149 -2.24 -5.92 17.80
N VAL A 150 -2.14 -6.55 16.63
CA VAL A 150 -3.29 -7.10 15.89
C VAL A 150 -3.83 -8.35 16.59
N ARG A 151 -2.96 -9.24 17.09
CA ARG A 151 -3.39 -10.43 17.82
C ARG A 151 -4.18 -10.08 19.08
N ASN A 152 -3.76 -9.06 19.82
CA ASN A 152 -4.44 -8.65 21.04
C ASN A 152 -5.71 -7.83 20.78
N SER A 153 -5.84 -7.20 19.60
CA SER A 153 -7.00 -6.38 19.24
C SER A 153 -8.06 -7.15 18.44
N GLY A 154 -7.67 -8.13 17.63
CA GLY A 154 -8.57 -8.95 16.83
C GLY A 154 -9.17 -8.23 15.61
N ALA A 155 -10.30 -8.75 15.12
CA ALA A 155 -11.05 -8.19 14.00
C ALA A 155 -11.75 -6.87 14.37
N GLY A 156 -11.99 -6.02 13.36
CA GLY A 156 -12.69 -4.75 13.47
C GLY A 156 -11.97 -3.60 12.76
N ASP A 157 -12.32 -2.37 13.12
CA ASP A 157 -11.78 -1.16 12.50
C ASP A 157 -10.37 -0.83 13.01
N TYR A 158 -9.43 -0.71 12.07
CA TYR A 158 -8.10 -0.15 12.31
C TYR A 158 -8.03 1.23 11.67
N THR A 159 -7.79 2.26 12.46
CA THR A 159 -7.59 3.64 11.98
C THR A 159 -6.12 4.01 12.08
N LEU A 160 -5.51 4.37 10.94
CA LEU A 160 -4.16 4.92 10.90
C LEU A 160 -4.23 6.44 10.78
N ALA A 161 -3.37 7.14 11.51
CA ALA A 161 -3.28 8.59 11.50
C ALA A 161 -1.82 9.07 11.50
N ASP A 162 -1.65 10.36 11.22
CA ASP A 162 -0.37 11.07 11.14
C ASP A 162 0.60 10.48 10.10
N LEU A 163 0.07 10.02 8.98
CA LEU A 163 0.88 9.56 7.85
C LEU A 163 1.58 10.76 7.18
N GLN A 164 2.90 10.81 7.25
CA GLN A 164 3.68 11.88 6.61
C GLN A 164 3.75 11.69 5.10
N VAL A 165 2.87 12.34 4.36
CA VAL A 165 2.85 12.35 2.89
C VAL A 165 2.53 13.74 2.36
N ASP A 166 3.19 14.14 1.27
CA ASP A 166 2.91 15.41 0.60
C ASP A 166 1.48 15.40 0.03
N TYR A 167 0.82 16.55 -0.06
CA TYR A 167 -0.57 16.69 -0.52
C TYR A 167 -0.72 17.87 -1.50
N GLY A 168 -1.94 18.19 -1.92
CA GLY A 168 -2.24 19.26 -2.86
C GLY A 168 -2.30 18.74 -4.30
N GLY A 169 -1.62 19.41 -5.23
CA GLY A 169 -1.69 19.11 -6.65
C GLY A 169 -2.73 19.98 -7.37
N GLY A 170 -3.44 19.40 -8.35
CA GLY A 170 -4.48 20.11 -9.11
C GLY A 170 -3.96 21.08 -10.19
N ASN A 171 -2.65 21.11 -10.48
CA ASN A 171 -2.08 21.83 -11.61
C ASN A 171 -1.52 20.86 -12.64
N GLU A 172 -2.22 20.73 -13.78
CA GLU A 172 -1.87 19.84 -14.90
C GLU A 172 -0.43 20.01 -15.41
N SER A 173 0.16 21.19 -15.24
CA SER A 173 1.48 21.52 -15.79
C SER A 173 2.65 20.99 -14.95
N THR A 174 2.41 20.60 -13.69
CA THR A 174 3.48 20.32 -12.71
C THR A 174 3.21 19.11 -11.81
N SER A 175 2.24 18.26 -12.13
CA SER A 175 1.97 17.05 -11.33
C SER A 175 2.40 15.80 -12.10
N PHE A 176 3.58 15.30 -11.78
CA PHE A 176 4.16 14.12 -12.41
C PHE A 176 3.50 12.80 -11.96
N THR A 177 3.49 12.55 -10.66
CA THR A 177 2.78 11.42 -10.01
C THR A 177 1.67 11.92 -9.08
N GLY A 178 1.33 13.21 -9.13
CA GLY A 178 0.54 13.85 -8.07
C GLY A 178 1.12 13.60 -6.66
N PRO A 179 0.37 13.92 -5.60
CA PRO A 179 0.59 13.30 -4.30
C PRO A 179 -0.04 11.90 -4.29
N PHE A 180 0.71 10.91 -3.82
CA PHE A 180 0.19 9.56 -3.58
C PHE A 180 0.62 9.07 -2.20
N GLY A 181 -0.13 8.12 -1.65
CA GLY A 181 0.17 7.58 -0.33
C GLY A 181 -1.01 6.97 0.40
N GLY A 182 -0.67 6.10 1.35
CA GLY A 182 -1.61 5.29 2.10
C GLY A 182 -0.90 4.24 2.93
N TRP A 183 -1.66 3.25 3.35
CA TRP A 183 -1.17 2.17 4.20
C TRP A 183 -1.88 0.86 3.92
N ASN A 184 -1.22 -0.24 4.26
CA ASN A 184 -1.70 -1.59 4.10
C ASN A 184 -1.36 -2.43 5.35
N LEU A 185 -2.31 -3.21 5.83
CA LEU A 185 -2.14 -4.20 6.88
C LEU A 185 -2.35 -5.59 6.29
N ILE A 186 -1.30 -6.41 6.32
CA ILE A 186 -1.34 -7.82 5.93
C ILE A 186 -1.41 -8.65 7.20
N VAL A 187 -2.42 -9.51 7.33
CA VAL A 187 -2.63 -10.38 8.49
C VAL A 187 -2.66 -11.82 8.02
N VAL A 188 -1.80 -12.69 8.57
CA VAL A 188 -1.89 -14.14 8.40
C VAL A 188 -2.51 -14.71 9.66
N TYR A 189 -3.56 -15.52 9.50
CA TYR A 189 -4.29 -16.11 10.61
C TYR A 189 -4.41 -17.63 10.45
N SER A 190 -4.66 -18.33 11.55
CA SER A 190 -5.05 -19.73 11.59
C SER A 190 -6.48 -19.92 12.11
N ASP A 191 -7.18 -20.91 11.58
CA ASP A 191 -8.50 -21.39 12.00
C ASP A 191 -8.57 -22.89 11.70
N ASP A 192 -9.00 -23.69 12.68
CA ASP A 192 -9.10 -25.14 12.51
C ASP A 192 -10.11 -25.60 11.45
N ASN A 193 -11.01 -24.72 11.02
CA ASN A 193 -11.96 -24.99 9.94
C ASN A 193 -11.41 -24.64 8.54
N GLU A 194 -10.25 -24.00 8.48
CA GLU A 194 -9.59 -23.64 7.22
C GLU A 194 -8.73 -24.79 6.65
N LYS A 195 -8.49 -24.72 5.34
CA LYS A 195 -7.57 -25.62 4.66
C LYS A 195 -6.12 -25.29 5.04
N LEU A 196 -5.25 -26.31 5.01
CA LEU A 196 -3.81 -26.11 5.11
C LEU A 196 -3.31 -25.32 3.90
N ARG A 197 -2.67 -24.18 4.15
CA ARG A 197 -2.04 -23.33 3.14
C ARG A 197 -0.59 -23.07 3.52
N ARG A 198 0.23 -22.84 2.50
CA ARG A 198 1.54 -22.22 2.65
C ARG A 198 1.40 -20.78 2.18
N ILE A 199 1.59 -19.85 3.11
CA ILE A 199 1.42 -18.42 2.89
C ILE A 199 2.79 -17.79 2.98
N ASN A 200 3.16 -17.05 1.94
CA ASN A 200 4.42 -16.35 1.85
C ASN A 200 4.15 -14.88 1.61
N VAL A 201 4.90 -14.03 2.31
CA VAL A 201 4.88 -12.58 2.14
C VAL A 201 6.24 -12.17 1.62
N TRP A 202 6.26 -11.59 0.42
CA TRP A 202 7.43 -10.96 -0.15
C TRP A 202 7.22 -9.47 -0.19
N ASP A 203 8.27 -8.72 0.11
CA ASP A 203 8.21 -7.28 0.03
C ASP A 203 9.53 -6.69 -0.45
N GLY A 204 9.41 -5.52 -1.06
CA GLY A 204 10.47 -4.71 -1.62
C GLY A 204 9.93 -3.30 -1.81
N TYR A 205 10.73 -2.44 -2.41
CA TYR A 205 10.30 -1.10 -2.76
C TYR A 205 11.02 -0.66 -4.02
N ASP A 206 10.29 -0.45 -5.11
CA ASP A 206 10.84 0.01 -6.38
C ASP A 206 9.87 0.99 -7.02
N PHE A 207 10.39 1.85 -7.90
CA PHE A 207 9.61 2.76 -8.70
C PHE A 207 9.65 2.31 -10.17
N ILE A 208 8.49 2.05 -10.75
CA ILE A 208 8.36 1.63 -12.15
C ILE A 208 7.90 2.82 -12.97
N TYR A 209 8.81 3.38 -13.75
CA TYR A 209 8.48 4.49 -14.65
C TYR A 209 7.92 3.99 -15.99
N PHE A 210 7.10 4.79 -16.69
CA PHE A 210 6.49 4.38 -17.98
C PHE A 210 7.50 4.01 -19.07
N SER A 211 8.73 4.52 -19.02
CA SER A 211 9.81 4.16 -19.96
C SER A 211 10.74 3.07 -19.43
N SER A 212 10.46 2.54 -18.23
CA SER A 212 11.25 1.45 -17.67
C SER A 212 10.95 0.14 -18.40
N ALA A 213 11.98 -0.69 -18.56
CA ALA A 213 11.75 -2.10 -18.84
C ALA A 213 10.99 -2.74 -17.68
N ASN A 214 10.18 -3.76 -17.99
CA ASN A 214 9.49 -4.56 -16.99
C ASN A 214 10.49 -5.06 -15.94
N LYS A 215 10.17 -4.87 -14.67
CA LYS A 215 10.95 -5.39 -13.55
C LYS A 215 10.51 -6.82 -13.26
N SER A 216 11.48 -7.68 -12.99
CA SER A 216 11.21 -9.06 -12.60
C SER A 216 11.91 -9.36 -11.30
N PHE A 217 11.19 -10.00 -10.39
CA PHE A 217 11.69 -10.42 -9.09
C PHE A 217 11.51 -11.93 -8.99
N PRO A 218 12.59 -12.71 -8.79
CA PRO A 218 12.46 -14.15 -8.66
C PRO A 218 11.80 -14.49 -7.33
N ILE A 219 10.62 -15.10 -7.39
CA ILE A 219 9.95 -15.65 -6.21
C ILE A 219 10.43 -17.09 -6.04
N ASN A 220 11.39 -17.27 -5.15
CA ASN A 220 11.93 -18.59 -4.82
C ASN A 220 11.16 -19.23 -3.66
N HIS A 221 11.31 -20.55 -3.48
CA HIS A 221 10.77 -21.30 -2.33
C HIS A 221 9.23 -21.36 -2.23
N ILE A 222 8.52 -21.15 -3.34
CA ILE A 222 7.11 -21.54 -3.44
C ILE A 222 7.04 -23.06 -3.37
N ARG A 223 6.22 -23.58 -2.45
CA ARG A 223 5.86 -25.01 -2.44
C ARG A 223 4.39 -25.14 -2.77
N THR A 224 4.10 -26.03 -3.71
CA THR A 224 2.75 -26.44 -4.06
C THR A 224 2.53 -27.87 -3.57
N PRO A 225 1.27 -28.34 -3.43
CA PRO A 225 0.99 -29.75 -3.25
C PRO A 225 1.70 -30.61 -4.31
N LEU A 226 2.21 -31.78 -3.91
CA LEU A 226 2.98 -32.69 -4.77
C LEU A 226 2.17 -33.27 -5.94
N SER A 227 0.84 -33.32 -5.79
CA SER A 227 -0.08 -33.85 -6.80
C SER A 227 -1.48 -33.28 -6.61
N GLY A 228 -2.27 -33.28 -7.68
CA GLY A 228 -3.63 -32.77 -7.69
C GLY A 228 -3.72 -31.29 -8.07
N THR A 229 -4.94 -30.81 -8.28
CA THR A 229 -5.22 -29.40 -8.52
C THR A 229 -5.17 -28.63 -7.21
N PHE A 230 -4.60 -27.43 -7.25
CA PHE A 230 -4.61 -26.50 -6.12
C PHE A 230 -5.01 -25.11 -6.61
N GLU A 231 -5.51 -24.31 -5.68
CA GLU A 231 -5.83 -22.91 -5.90
C GLU A 231 -4.69 -22.06 -5.32
N ALA A 232 -4.38 -20.95 -5.98
CA ALA A 232 -3.44 -19.96 -5.49
C ALA A 232 -4.16 -18.61 -5.42
N GLU A 233 -3.98 -17.92 -4.31
CA GLU A 233 -4.47 -16.56 -4.11
C GLU A 233 -3.26 -15.62 -4.03
N VAL A 234 -3.36 -14.47 -4.68
CA VAL A 234 -2.31 -13.46 -4.70
C VAL A 234 -2.94 -12.11 -4.44
N ALA A 235 -2.33 -11.36 -3.53
CA ALA A 235 -2.60 -9.95 -3.31
C ALA A 235 -1.29 -9.18 -3.47
N PHE A 236 -1.40 -7.95 -3.97
CA PHE A 236 -0.29 -7.02 -4.07
C PHE A 236 -0.81 -5.59 -3.93
N SER A 237 0.07 -4.65 -3.65
CA SER A 237 -0.25 -3.23 -3.56
C SER A 237 0.71 -2.39 -4.38
N CYS A 238 0.18 -1.32 -4.94
CA CYS A 238 0.92 -0.20 -5.49
C CYS A 238 0.38 1.09 -4.87
N TYR A 239 1.26 2.05 -4.61
CA TYR A 239 0.87 3.33 -4.02
C TYR A 239 0.36 4.33 -5.06
N ASP A 240 0.80 4.17 -6.31
CA ASP A 240 0.63 5.12 -7.39
C ASP A 240 0.19 4.40 -8.67
N GLY A 241 -0.54 5.14 -9.49
CA GLY A 241 -1.07 4.71 -10.78
C GLY A 241 -2.42 5.34 -11.10
N GLU A 242 -2.77 5.35 -12.40
CA GLU A 242 -3.90 6.12 -12.90
C GLU A 242 -4.92 5.27 -13.64
N ARG A 243 -6.21 5.50 -13.33
CA ARG A 243 -7.30 4.80 -14.00
C ARG A 243 -7.52 5.25 -15.44
N VAL A 244 -7.40 6.55 -15.71
CA VAL A 244 -7.56 7.13 -17.05
C VAL A 244 -6.58 8.27 -17.27
N ASN A 245 -6.27 8.50 -18.54
CA ASN A 245 -5.41 9.57 -19.03
C ASN A 245 -6.08 10.94 -19.04
N LEU A 246 -5.24 11.96 -19.23
CA LEU A 246 -5.62 13.37 -19.33
C LEU A 246 -6.78 13.65 -20.28
N ASN A 247 -6.93 12.84 -21.33
CA ASN A 247 -7.95 12.99 -22.36
C ASN A 247 -9.16 12.06 -22.15
N GLY A 248 -9.27 11.40 -21.00
CA GLY A 248 -10.36 10.48 -20.66
C GLY A 248 -10.29 9.09 -21.31
N GLY A 249 -9.20 8.76 -22.02
CA GLY A 249 -8.92 7.37 -22.44
C GLY A 249 -8.29 6.59 -21.28
N GLY A 250 -8.48 5.27 -21.19
CA GLY A 250 -7.77 4.47 -20.17
C GLY A 250 -6.24 4.66 -20.25
N TYR A 251 -5.57 4.83 -19.11
CA TYR A 251 -4.15 4.45 -19.06
C TYR A 251 -4.12 2.93 -19.04
N ASN A 252 -3.33 2.36 -19.94
CA ASN A 252 -3.13 0.92 -20.05
C ASN A 252 -1.63 0.68 -20.14
N GLY A 253 -1.15 -0.41 -19.56
CA GLY A 253 0.23 -0.87 -19.71
C GLY A 253 0.92 -1.23 -18.39
N ASP A 254 0.37 -0.85 -17.24
CA ASP A 254 0.81 -1.39 -15.96
C ASP A 254 0.12 -2.74 -15.69
N PHE A 255 0.94 -3.73 -15.34
CA PHE A 255 0.48 -5.07 -15.06
C PHE A 255 1.39 -5.74 -14.05
N VAL A 256 0.85 -6.74 -13.36
CA VAL A 256 1.63 -7.71 -12.60
C VAL A 256 1.39 -9.07 -13.23
N ALA A 257 2.46 -9.79 -13.57
CA ALA A 257 2.35 -11.09 -14.21
C ALA A 257 3.19 -12.14 -13.50
N ILE A 258 2.71 -13.39 -13.50
CA ILE A 258 3.42 -14.53 -12.91
C ILE A 258 4.03 -15.36 -14.03
N ASN A 259 5.36 -15.50 -14.03
CA ASN A 259 6.20 -16.19 -15.01
C ASN A 259 6.24 -15.56 -16.40
N GLN A 260 5.09 -15.51 -17.09
CA GLN A 260 4.99 -14.99 -18.47
C GLN A 260 4.12 -13.74 -18.48
N ALA A 261 4.45 -12.76 -19.33
CA ALA A 261 3.71 -11.50 -19.44
C ALA A 261 2.23 -11.68 -19.86
N SER A 262 1.85 -12.82 -20.41
CA SER A 262 0.46 -13.17 -20.73
C SER A 262 -0.36 -13.66 -19.53
N ASN A 263 0.28 -13.96 -18.40
CA ASN A 263 -0.36 -14.45 -17.18
C ASN A 263 -0.47 -13.31 -16.15
N THR A 264 -1.25 -12.30 -16.51
CA THR A 264 -1.46 -11.09 -15.72
C THR A 264 -2.50 -11.30 -14.63
N LEU A 265 -2.24 -10.69 -13.47
CA LEU A 265 -3.21 -10.60 -12.39
C LEU A 265 -4.30 -9.60 -12.75
N SER A 266 -5.55 -9.95 -12.47
CA SER A 266 -6.70 -9.07 -12.67
C SER A 266 -7.88 -9.51 -11.81
N ASN A 267 -8.85 -8.61 -11.65
CA ASN A 267 -10.17 -8.89 -11.11
C ASN A 267 -11.20 -7.91 -11.72
N ASN A 268 -12.45 -7.94 -11.27
CA ASN A 268 -13.52 -7.10 -11.84
C ASN A 268 -13.31 -5.57 -11.69
N LEU A 269 -12.43 -5.14 -10.78
CA LEU A 269 -12.12 -3.72 -10.57
C LEU A 269 -10.70 -3.34 -11.02
N ASN A 270 -9.75 -4.28 -11.02
CA ASN A 270 -8.37 -4.09 -11.44
C ASN A 270 -8.14 -4.87 -12.75
N ASN A 271 -8.18 -4.16 -13.89
CA ASN A 271 -8.01 -4.75 -15.21
C ASN A 271 -6.58 -5.28 -15.39
N ALA A 272 -6.43 -6.31 -16.22
CA ALA A 272 -5.16 -6.99 -16.49
C ALA A 272 -4.05 -6.08 -17.05
N ASP A 273 -4.42 -4.98 -17.69
CA ASP A 273 -3.55 -3.96 -18.26
C ASP A 273 -3.66 -2.61 -17.55
N ASN A 274 -4.35 -2.55 -16.40
CA ASN A 274 -4.39 -1.40 -15.51
C ASN A 274 -4.72 -1.85 -14.09
N VAL A 275 -3.74 -2.52 -13.48
CA VAL A 275 -3.93 -3.18 -12.19
C VAL A 275 -3.74 -2.19 -11.02
N CYS A 276 -2.95 -1.13 -11.23
CA CYS A 276 -2.70 -0.01 -10.31
C CYS A 276 -3.57 1.20 -10.63
N ASN A 277 -4.88 1.01 -10.68
CA ASN A 277 -5.84 2.04 -11.10
C ASN A 277 -6.42 2.90 -9.97
N GLY A 278 -5.75 2.96 -8.82
CA GLY A 278 -6.20 3.74 -7.65
C GLY A 278 -7.41 3.17 -6.91
N THR A 279 -7.81 1.92 -7.16
CA THR A 279 -8.86 1.24 -6.38
C THR A 279 -8.26 0.31 -5.32
N ILE A 280 -8.97 0.15 -4.21
CA ILE A 280 -8.68 -0.85 -3.18
C ILE A 280 -9.77 -1.92 -3.25
N SER A 281 -9.41 -3.12 -3.71
CA SER A 281 -10.39 -4.17 -3.93
C SER A 281 -9.96 -5.53 -3.37
N LYS A 282 -10.95 -6.31 -2.94
CA LYS A 282 -10.79 -7.73 -2.62
C LYS A 282 -11.69 -8.52 -3.55
N HIS A 283 -11.11 -9.41 -4.34
CA HIS A 283 -11.85 -10.27 -5.28
C HIS A 283 -12.76 -9.47 -6.25
N GLY A 284 -12.33 -8.25 -6.63
CA GLY A 284 -13.08 -7.38 -7.52
C GLY A 284 -14.26 -6.66 -6.86
N VAL A 285 -14.29 -6.56 -5.53
CA VAL A 285 -15.25 -5.74 -4.77
C VAL A 285 -14.50 -4.61 -4.07
N ASN A 286 -15.00 -3.39 -4.17
CA ASN A 286 -14.39 -2.19 -3.56
C ASN A 286 -14.46 -2.27 -2.03
N MET A 287 -13.37 -1.90 -1.36
CA MET A 287 -13.21 -1.97 0.09
C MET A 287 -13.25 -0.61 0.81
N THR A 288 -13.35 0.49 0.06
CA THR A 288 -13.39 1.87 0.56
C THR A 288 -14.63 2.63 0.14
#